data_AF-A0A8H6ECQ4-F1
#
_entry.id   AF-A0A8H6ECQ4-F1
#
_cell.length_a   1.000
_cell.length_b   1.000
_cell.length_c   1.000
_cell.angle_alpha   90.00
_cell.angle_beta   90.00
_cell.angle_gamma   90.00
#
_symmetry.space_group_name_H-M   'P 1'
#
loop_
_entity.id
_entity.type
_entity.pdbx_description
1 polymer ?
#
loop_
_entity_poly.entity_id
_entity_poly.type
_entity_poly.pdbx_seq_one_letter_code
_entity_poly.pdbx_strand_id
1 'polypeptide(L)'
;MTVNGYPNLFFPAGPQGPLSFTSGPIGIEMKCGIICDAIGRLQADGNTILELTAAAQETWSQYVKSHFDGTLFLDSLDSWFLGENIPGKKREVLSYAAGLSQYEMDCEKLSILGTDSHGSS
;
A
#
# COMPACT_ATOMS: atom_id res chain seq x y z
N MET A 1 0.35 0.46 -2.11
CA MET A 1 1.05 0.08 -3.36
C MET A 1 1.19 1.22 -4.37
N THR A 2 0.42 2.30 -4.22
CA THR A 2 0.56 3.56 -4.95
C THR A 2 0.66 4.70 -3.93
N VAL A 3 0.92 5.93 -4.37
CA VAL A 3 1.11 7.11 -3.53
C VAL A 3 0.39 8.30 -4.15
N ASN A 4 -0.27 9.12 -3.33
CA ASN A 4 -0.96 10.33 -3.79
C ASN A 4 0.03 11.32 -4.43
N GLY A 5 -0.40 12.02 -5.49
CA GLY A 5 0.42 12.97 -6.24
C GLY A 5 1.31 12.34 -7.31
N TYR A 6 1.26 11.01 -7.47
CA TYR A 6 1.98 10.27 -8.51
C TYR A 6 1.04 9.33 -9.26
N PRO A 7 0.26 9.87 -10.22
CA PRO A 7 -0.69 9.08 -10.99
C PRO A 7 0.02 7.97 -11.77
N ASN A 8 -0.65 6.82 -11.92
CA ASN A 8 -0.16 5.65 -12.66
C ASN A 8 1.19 5.08 -12.16
N LEU A 9 1.65 5.48 -10.96
CA LEU A 9 2.84 4.93 -10.32
C LEU A 9 2.49 3.82 -9.31
N PHE A 10 3.17 2.68 -9.42
CA PHE A 10 2.97 1.52 -8.56
C PHE A 10 4.29 0.98 -8.00
N PHE A 11 4.22 0.44 -6.78
CA PHE A 11 5.32 -0.17 -6.04
C PHE A 11 5.00 -1.64 -5.68
N PRO A 12 5.43 -2.61 -6.51
CA PRO A 12 5.28 -4.04 -6.22
C PRO A 12 6.00 -4.45 -4.93
N ALA A 13 7.16 -3.85 -4.65
CA ALA A 13 7.88 -3.99 -3.39
C ALA A 13 8.13 -2.61 -2.78
N GLY A 14 7.15 -2.13 -2.01
CA GLY A 14 7.15 -0.80 -1.41
C GLY A 14 6.76 -0.86 0.07
N PRO A 15 6.86 0.28 0.78
CA PRO A 15 6.52 0.37 2.20
C PRO A 15 5.03 0.09 2.44
N GLN A 16 4.72 -0.28 3.68
CA GLN A 16 3.38 -0.65 4.16
C GLN A 16 2.72 -1.79 3.37
N GLY A 17 3.55 -2.60 2.69
CA GLY A 17 3.17 -3.87 2.10
C GLY A 17 3.48 -5.05 3.03
N PRO A 18 2.98 -6.26 2.70
CA PRO A 18 3.08 -7.41 3.58
C PRO A 18 4.43 -8.13 3.48
N LEU A 19 5.28 -7.76 2.52
CA LEU A 19 6.52 -8.49 2.17
C LEU A 19 7.46 -8.76 3.34
N SER A 20 7.44 -7.92 4.36
CA SER A 20 8.30 -8.07 5.54
C SER A 20 8.01 -9.30 6.38
N PHE A 21 6.79 -9.83 6.29
CA PHE A 21 6.31 -10.94 7.12
C PHE A 21 5.85 -12.14 6.28
N THR A 22 6.22 -12.15 4.99
CA THR A 22 5.72 -13.14 4.02
C THR A 22 6.83 -13.59 3.08
N SER A 23 6.58 -14.63 2.30
CA SER A 23 7.49 -14.98 1.20
C SER A 23 7.51 -13.83 0.18
N GLY A 24 8.70 -13.30 -0.10
CA GLY A 24 8.90 -12.17 -1.01
C GLY A 24 8.30 -12.41 -2.40
N PRO A 25 8.67 -13.50 -3.11
CA PRO A 25 8.12 -13.81 -4.43
C PRO A 25 6.59 -13.92 -4.44
N ILE A 26 6.00 -14.61 -3.46
CA ILE A 26 4.53 -14.79 -3.36
C ILE A 26 3.83 -13.44 -3.16
N GLY A 27 4.34 -12.61 -2.26
CA GLY A 27 3.74 -11.30 -2.02
C GLY A 27 3.90 -10.34 -3.21
N ILE A 28 5.00 -10.45 -3.97
CA ILE A 28 5.20 -9.68 -5.20
C ILE A 28 4.21 -10.14 -6.27
N GLU A 29 4.06 -11.44 -6.48
CA GLU A 29 3.14 -12.00 -7.46
C GLU A 29 1.69 -11.55 -7.20
N MET A 30 1.22 -11.68 -5.95
CA MET A 30 -0.10 -11.20 -5.56
C MET A 30 -0.26 -9.69 -5.80
N LYS A 31 0.71 -8.88 -5.40
CA LYS A 31 0.63 -7.42 -5.62
C LYS A 31 0.63 -7.05 -7.09
N CYS A 32 1.41 -7.75 -7.92
CA CYS A 32 1.38 -7.57 -9.37
C CYS A 32 0.01 -7.95 -9.95
N GLY A 33 -0.61 -9.03 -9.48
CA GLY A 33 -1.97 -9.41 -9.86
C GLY A 33 -2.97 -8.29 -9.58
N ILE A 34 -2.98 -7.76 -8.35
CA ILE A 34 -3.86 -6.65 -7.96
C ILE A 34 -3.65 -5.40 -8.85
N ILE A 35 -2.38 -5.07 -9.15
CA ILE A 35 -2.05 -3.93 -10.02
C ILE A 35 -2.57 -4.16 -11.44
N CYS A 36 -2.34 -5.34 -12.01
CA CYS A 36 -2.82 -5.70 -13.34
C CYS A 36 -4.35 -5.65 -13.43
N ASP A 37 -5.05 -6.18 -12.42
CA ASP A 37 -6.51 -6.15 -12.36
C ASP A 37 -7.04 -4.72 -12.26
N ALA A 38 -6.41 -3.86 -11.46
CA ALA A 38 -6.77 -2.45 -11.35
C ALA A 38 -6.58 -1.70 -12.68
N ILE A 39 -5.48 -1.94 -13.39
CA ILE A 39 -5.23 -1.37 -14.71
C ILE A 39 -6.25 -1.89 -15.74
N GLY A 40 -6.57 -3.18 -15.70
CA GLY A 40 -7.57 -3.79 -16.58
C GLY A 40 -8.96 -3.17 -16.39
N ARG A 41 -9.38 -2.94 -15.13
CA ARG A 41 -10.64 -2.24 -14.81
C ARG A 41 -10.62 -0.79 -15.28
N LEU A 42 -9.54 -0.05 -15.01
CA LEU A 42 -9.37 1.32 -15.46
C LEU A 42 -9.58 1.45 -16.97
N GLN A 43 -8.93 0.57 -17.75
CA GLN A 43 -9.05 0.53 -19.20
C GLN A 43 -10.46 0.13 -19.68
N ALA A 44 -11.10 -0.84 -19.02
CA ALA A 44 -12.46 -1.27 -19.34
C ALA A 44 -13.49 -0.15 -19.11
N ASP A 45 -13.26 0.69 -18.10
CA ASP A 45 -14.08 1.85 -17.78
C ASP A 45 -13.78 3.08 -18.68
N GLY A 46 -12.81 2.96 -19.59
CA GLY A 46 -12.38 4.04 -20.50
C GLY A 46 -11.43 5.06 -19.87
N ASN A 47 -11.07 4.87 -18.59
CA ASN A 47 -10.22 5.81 -17.87
C ASN A 47 -8.73 5.64 -18.21
N THR A 48 -7.97 6.72 -18.07
CA THR A 48 -6.51 6.73 -18.33
C THR A 48 -5.64 7.07 -17.12
N ILE A 49 -6.26 7.59 -16.06
CA ILE A 49 -5.58 8.04 -14.86
C ILE A 49 -6.09 7.26 -13.65
N LEU A 50 -5.14 6.61 -12.99
CA LEU A 50 -5.32 5.96 -11.70
C LEU A 50 -4.54 6.73 -10.65
N GLU A 51 -5.25 7.40 -9.74
CA GLU A 51 -4.64 8.18 -8.66
C GLU A 51 -5.30 7.93 -7.31
N LEU A 52 -4.46 7.71 -6.30
CA LEU A 52 -4.89 7.59 -4.91
C LEU A 52 -5.18 8.97 -4.33
N THR A 53 -6.30 9.14 -3.63
CA THR A 53 -6.57 10.38 -2.90
C THR A 53 -5.70 10.50 -1.65
N ALA A 54 -5.38 11.73 -1.24
CA ALA A 54 -4.62 11.98 -0.01
C ALA A 54 -5.31 11.39 1.24
N ALA A 55 -6.64 11.46 1.30
CA ALA A 55 -7.44 10.90 2.39
C ALA A 55 -7.34 9.37 2.47
N ALA A 56 -7.37 8.68 1.32
CA ALA A 56 -7.19 7.23 1.27
C ALA A 56 -5.78 6.82 1.71
N GLN A 57 -4.75 7.58 1.32
CA GLN A 57 -3.38 7.34 1.77
C GLN A 57 -3.23 7.45 3.29
N GLU A 58 -3.79 8.52 3.89
CA GLU A 58 -3.72 8.72 5.34
C GLU A 58 -4.50 7.63 6.08
N THR A 59 -5.70 7.31 5.61
CA THR A 59 -6.54 6.23 6.16
C THR A 59 -5.80 4.89 6.14
N TRP A 60 -5.17 4.56 5.01
CA TRP A 60 -4.34 3.36 4.89
C TRP A 60 -3.18 3.38 5.89
N SER A 61 -2.45 4.50 6.00
CA SER A 61 -1.32 4.57 6.92
C SER A 61 -1.74 4.39 8.37
N GLN A 62 -2.89 4.94 8.79
CA GLN A 62 -3.42 4.78 10.14
C GLN A 62 -3.88 3.34 10.38
N TYR A 63 -4.57 2.74 9.41
CA TYR A 63 -5.02 1.35 9.48
C TYR A 63 -3.84 0.39 9.62
N VAL A 64 -2.78 0.55 8.82
CA VAL A 64 -1.57 -0.28 8.92
C VAL A 64 -0.88 -0.11 10.27
N LYS A 65 -0.80 1.12 10.80
CA LYS A 65 -0.25 1.36 12.15
C LYS A 65 -1.05 0.61 13.22
N SER A 66 -2.39 0.60 13.12
CA SER A 66 -3.25 -0.06 14.10
C SER A 66 -3.01 -1.57 14.23
N HIS A 67 -2.47 -2.23 13.20
CA HIS A 67 -2.11 -3.65 13.28
C HIS A 67 -0.96 -3.96 14.25
N PHE A 68 -0.22 -2.93 14.66
CA PHE A 68 0.88 -3.08 15.59
C PHE A 68 0.47 -2.74 17.03
N ASP A 69 -0.70 -2.13 17.23
CA ASP A 69 -1.22 -1.76 18.54
C ASP A 69 -1.44 -3.02 19.40
N GLY A 70 -0.88 -3.02 20.62
CA GLY A 70 -0.96 -4.16 21.52
C GLY A 70 -0.07 -5.36 21.15
N THR A 71 0.77 -5.23 20.12
CA THR A 71 1.77 -6.24 19.76
C THR A 71 3.14 -5.90 20.34
N LEU A 72 4.01 -6.91 20.47
CA LEU A 72 5.40 -6.72 20.90
C LEU A 72 6.29 -6.08 19.81
N PHE A 73 5.81 -5.93 18.57
CA PHE A 73 6.61 -5.38 17.48
C PHE A 73 7.03 -3.93 17.75
N LEU A 74 6.20 -3.17 18.45
CA LEU A 74 6.50 -1.77 18.80
C LEU A 74 7.59 -1.63 19.85
N ASP A 75 7.86 -2.68 20.64
CA ASP A 75 8.92 -2.67 21.66
C ASP A 75 10.30 -2.98 21.08
N SER A 76 10.38 -3.40 19.80
CA SER A 76 11.64 -3.73 19.15
C SER A 76 12.45 -2.48 18.82
N LEU A 77 13.57 -2.31 19.50
CA LEU A 77 14.64 -1.38 19.14
C LEU A 77 15.37 -1.86 17.87
N ASP A 78 15.94 -0.93 17.10
CA ASP A 78 16.72 -1.17 15.88
C ASP A 78 15.99 -1.96 14.78
N SER A 79 14.66 -2.01 14.83
CA SER A 79 13.87 -2.76 13.86
C SER A 79 13.79 -2.04 12.52
N TRP A 80 14.09 -2.76 11.45
CA TRP A 80 14.06 -2.25 10.09
C TRP A 80 12.63 -1.96 9.59
N PHE A 81 11.63 -2.69 10.09
CA PHE A 81 10.22 -2.47 9.78
C PHE A 81 9.61 -1.26 10.52
N LEU A 82 10.34 -0.69 11.49
CA LEU A 82 10.03 0.61 12.10
C LEU A 82 10.98 1.73 11.62
N GLY A 83 11.96 1.42 10.77
CA GLY A 83 12.96 2.37 10.27
C GLY A 83 14.01 2.79 11.29
N GLU A 84 14.12 2.11 12.43
CA GLU A 84 15.05 2.48 13.52
C GLU A 84 16.49 2.04 13.28
N ASN A 85 16.71 1.13 12.33
CA ASN A 85 18.03 0.63 11.98
C ASN A 85 18.94 1.68 11.30
N ILE A 86 18.44 2.89 10.99
CA ILE A 86 19.18 3.96 10.34
C ILE A 86 19.17 5.21 11.23
N PRO A 87 20.32 5.65 11.78
CA PRO A 87 20.40 6.85 12.59
C PRO A 87 19.84 8.09 11.87
N GLY A 88 18.98 8.84 12.55
CA GLY A 88 18.34 10.04 12.02
C GLY A 88 17.15 9.79 11.09
N LYS A 89 16.84 8.53 10.75
CA LYS A 89 15.61 8.20 10.03
C LYS A 89 14.42 8.27 10.97
N LYS A 90 13.29 8.77 10.46
CA LYS A 90 12.03 8.82 11.21
C LYS A 90 11.57 7.40 11.55
N ARG A 91 11.22 7.17 12.82
CA ARG A 91 10.54 5.96 13.27
C ARG A 91 9.11 5.94 12.75
N GLU A 92 8.77 4.95 11.93
CA GLU A 92 7.42 4.78 11.38
C GLU A 92 7.15 3.33 10.96
N VAL A 93 5.87 2.92 10.97
CA VAL A 93 5.48 1.58 10.52
C VAL A 93 5.64 1.46 9.00
N LEU A 94 6.57 0.61 8.57
CA LEU A 94 6.92 0.38 7.17
C LEU A 94 6.39 -0.94 6.61
N SER A 95 5.66 -1.73 7.40
CA SER A 95 5.25 -3.08 7.04
C SER A 95 3.80 -3.34 7.41
N TYR A 96 3.15 -4.26 6.70
CA TYR A 96 1.78 -4.69 6.97
C TYR A 96 1.76 -6.03 7.70
N ALA A 97 1.28 -6.06 8.95
CA ALA A 97 1.43 -7.22 9.85
C ALA A 97 0.26 -8.23 9.82
N ALA A 98 -0.88 -7.90 9.21
CA ALA A 98 -2.08 -8.75 9.27
C ALA A 98 -2.08 -9.94 8.27
N GLY A 99 -0.99 -10.14 7.51
CA GLY A 99 -0.81 -11.28 6.60
C GLY A 99 -1.32 -11.06 5.16
N LEU A 100 -0.95 -11.98 4.26
CA LEU A 100 -1.24 -11.85 2.81
C LEU A 100 -2.74 -11.88 2.49
N SER A 101 -3.48 -12.83 3.04
CA SER A 101 -4.92 -12.97 2.73
C SER A 101 -5.72 -11.76 3.19
N GLN A 102 -5.40 -11.19 4.35
CA GLN A 102 -6.04 -9.96 4.82
C GLN A 102 -5.65 -8.75 3.95
N TYR A 103 -4.37 -8.65 3.57
CA TYR A 103 -3.88 -7.60 2.69
C TYR A 103 -4.61 -7.61 1.34
N GLU A 104 -4.80 -8.78 0.74
CA GLU A 104 -5.55 -8.95 -0.52
C GLU A 104 -7.00 -8.46 -0.38
N MET A 105 -7.72 -8.95 0.65
CA MET A 105 -9.09 -8.50 0.95
C MET A 105 -9.19 -6.99 1.19
N ASP A 106 -8.20 -6.39 1.85
CA ASP A 106 -8.22 -4.94 2.13
C ASP A 106 -7.93 -4.13 0.87
N CYS A 107 -7.10 -4.64 -0.05
CA CYS A 107 -6.89 -4.04 -1.36
C CYS A 107 -8.15 -4.10 -2.24
N GLU A 108 -8.96 -5.15 -2.14
CA GLU A 108 -10.24 -5.25 -2.87
C GLU A 108 -11.28 -4.24 -2.38
N LYS A 109 -11.33 -4.00 -1.06
CA LYS A 109 -12.28 -3.03 -0.45
C LYS A 109 -11.97 -1.59 -0.81
N LEU A 110 -10.69 -1.28 -0.98
CA LEU A 110 -10.22 0.05 -1.36
C LEU A 110 -10.30 0.17 -2.87
N SER A 111 -11.54 0.34 -3.37
CA SER A 111 -11.77 0.59 -4.79
C SER A 111 -11.01 1.84 -5.22
N ILE A 112 -10.15 1.64 -6.22
CA ILE A 112 -9.40 2.74 -6.80
C ILE A 112 -10.38 3.50 -7.71
N LEU A 113 -10.56 4.79 -7.44
CA LEU A 113 -11.33 5.66 -8.32
C LEU A 113 -10.52 5.89 -9.59
N GLY A 114 -10.99 5.34 -10.72
CA GLY A 114 -10.56 5.81 -12.04
C GLY A 114 -11.24 7.14 -12.31
N THR A 115 -10.46 8.16 -12.69
CA THR A 115 -11.02 9.47 -13.04
C THR A 115 -10.49 9.92 -14.38
N ASP A 116 -11.38 10.12 -15.34
CA ASP A 116 -11.09 10.93 -16.51
C ASP A 116 -11.38 12.40 -16.21
N SER A 117 -10.33 13.22 -16.14
CA SER A 117 -10.46 14.67 -16.24
C SER A 117 -10.69 15.04 -17.72
N HIS A 118 -11.85 14.69 -18.28
CA HIS A 118 -12.42 15.44 -19.40
C HIS A 118 -13.56 16.29 -18.84
N GLY A 119 -13.18 17.42 -18.22
CA GLY A 119 -14.11 18.36 -17.61
C GLY A 119 -13.44 19.67 -17.21
N SER A 120 -13.15 20.51 -18.22
CA SER A 120 -13.16 21.98 -18.18
C SER A 120 -12.46 22.71 -17.01
N SER A 121 -11.24 23.19 -17.27
CA SER A 121 -10.87 24.62 -17.29
C SER A 121 -9.46 24.81 -17.84
#